data_AF-A0A929I2Y5-F1
#
_entry.id   AF-A0A929I2Y5-F1
#
_cell.length_a   1.000
_cell.length_b   1.000
_cell.length_c   1.000
_cell.angle_alpha   90.00
_cell.angle_beta   90.00
_cell.angle_gamma   90.00
#
_symmetry.space_group_name_H-M   'P 1'
#
loop_
_entity.id
_entity.type
_entity.pdbx_description
1 polymer ?
#
loop_
_entity_poly.entity_id
_entity_poly.type
_entity_poly.pdbx_seq_one_letter_code
_entity_poly.pdbx_strand_id
1 'polypeptide(L)'
;MKKQLIAFMLILCVGLAFGFMGPVTAEAGPVKLTYSNFFPPGHIQSKLAEAWCQEVENRTNGQVVVEYFPGQTLTKARQVYDGVV
;
A
#
# COMPACT_ATOMS: atom_id res chain seq x y z
N MET A 1 48.92 -4.30 -25.99
CA MET A 1 48.11 -3.14 -26.43
C MET A 1 46.64 -3.50 -26.68
N LYS A 2 46.30 -4.45 -27.57
CA LYS A 2 44.89 -4.83 -27.85
C LYS A 2 44.07 -5.29 -26.63
N LYS A 3 44.63 -6.12 -25.75
CA LYS A 3 43.96 -6.60 -24.52
C LYS A 3 43.68 -5.47 -23.50
N GLN A 4 44.58 -4.49 -23.42
CA GLN A 4 44.46 -3.33 -22.54
C GLN A 4 43.38 -2.37 -23.05
N LEU A 5 43.30 -2.20 -24.38
CA LEU A 5 42.24 -1.41 -25.04
C LEU A 5 40.85 -2.02 -24.82
N ILE A 6 40.73 -3.34 -24.94
CA ILE A 6 39.47 -4.08 -24.67
C ILE A 6 39.05 -3.92 -23.21
N ALA A 7 39.99 -4.04 -22.26
CA ALA A 7 39.71 -3.83 -20.85
C ALA A 7 39.23 -2.40 -20.56
N PHE A 8 39.86 -1.40 -21.18
CA PHE A 8 39.47 0.00 -21.01
C PHE A 8 38.07 0.29 -21.57
N MET A 9 37.76 -0.28 -22.74
CA MET A 9 36.44 -0.16 -23.37
C MET A 9 35.35 -0.84 -22.54
N LEU A 10 35.64 -2.00 -21.93
CA LEU A 10 34.71 -2.67 -21.01
C LEU A 10 34.45 -1.83 -19.75
N ILE A 11 35.48 -1.25 -19.15
CA ILE A 11 35.34 -0.38 -17.97
C ILE A 11 34.51 0.86 -18.32
N LEU A 12 34.75 1.46 -19.48
CA LEU A 12 33.97 2.61 -19.97
C LEU A 12 32.50 2.23 -20.21
N CYS A 13 32.23 1.08 -20.84
CA CYS A 13 30.87 0.60 -21.08
C CYS A 13 30.12 0.33 -19.77
N VAL A 14 30.78 -0.27 -18.78
CA VAL A 14 30.19 -0.53 -17.46
C VAL A 14 29.96 0.79 -16.71
N GLY A 15 30.94 1.71 -16.72
CA GLY A 15 30.81 3.03 -16.10
C GLY A 15 29.68 3.87 -16.70
N LEU A 16 29.50 3.83 -18.02
CA LEU A 16 28.36 4.46 -18.69
C LEU A 16 27.04 3.80 -18.32
N ALA A 17 26.97 2.47 -18.25
CA ALA A 17 25.76 1.75 -17.85
C ALA A 17 25.30 2.13 -16.43
N PHE A 18 26.23 2.35 -15.49
CA PHE A 18 25.91 2.84 -14.14
C PHE A 18 25.59 4.35 -14.12
N GLY A 19 26.18 5.15 -15.02
CA GLY A 19 25.90 6.58 -15.14
C GLY A 19 24.50 6.92 -15.69
N PHE A 20 23.86 5.97 -16.40
CA PHE A 20 22.49 6.11 -16.89
C PHE A 20 21.41 5.51 -15.96
N MET A 21 21.79 4.89 -14.83
CA MET A 21 20.83 4.49 -13.82
C MET A 21 20.39 5.72 -13.04
N GLY A 22 19.21 6.25 -13.38
CA GLY A 22 18.56 7.30 -12.60
C GLY A 22 18.27 6.85 -11.15
N PRO A 23 17.98 7.79 -10.24
CA PRO A 23 17.65 7.45 -8.87
C PRO A 23 16.45 6.50 -8.85
N VAL A 24 16.61 5.33 -8.21
CA VAL A 24 15.49 4.43 -7.92
C VAL A 24 14.64 5.11 -6.85
N THR A 25 13.48 5.60 -7.24
CA THR A 25 12.47 6.07 -6.30
C THR A 25 11.73 4.85 -5.76
N ALA A 26 11.90 4.56 -4.47
CA ALA A 26 11.05 3.60 -3.79
C ALA A 26 9.67 4.22 -3.63
N GLU A 27 8.69 3.74 -4.39
CA GLU A 27 7.29 4.08 -4.20
C GLU A 27 6.78 3.32 -2.98
N ALA A 28 6.30 4.04 -1.96
CA ALA A 28 5.64 3.40 -0.84
C ALA A 28 4.33 2.77 -1.35
N GLY A 29 4.10 1.50 -1.02
CA GLY A 29 2.84 0.83 -1.35
C GLY A 29 1.64 1.48 -0.64
N PRO A 30 0.40 1.10 -1.00
CA PRO A 30 -0.80 1.65 -0.39
C PRO A 30 -0.83 1.53 1.12
N VAL A 31 -1.37 2.56 1.78
CA VAL A 31 -1.71 2.50 3.20
C VAL A 31 -2.90 1.57 3.38
N LYS A 32 -2.74 0.50 4.16
CA LYS A 32 -3.81 -0.42 4.50
C LYS A 32 -4.34 -0.11 5.90
N LEU A 33 -5.62 0.19 5.99
CA LEU A 33 -6.35 0.39 7.24
C LEU A 33 -7.31 -0.77 7.46
N THR A 34 -7.58 -1.10 8.72
CA THR A 34 -8.67 -2.02 9.09
C THR A 34 -9.80 -1.24 9.74
N TYR A 35 -11.04 -1.61 9.43
CA TYR A 35 -12.23 -1.01 10.06
C TYR A 35 -13.05 -2.11 10.73
N SER A 36 -13.00 -2.14 12.07
CA SER A 36 -13.87 -2.96 12.90
C SER A 36 -15.24 -2.31 13.12
N ASN A 37 -16.31 -3.03 12.78
CA ASN A 37 -17.68 -2.63 13.06
C ASN A 37 -18.48 -3.77 13.71
N PHE A 38 -19.17 -3.48 14.82
CA PHE A 38 -19.95 -4.47 15.55
C PHE A 38 -21.37 -4.67 15.02
N PHE A 39 -21.89 -3.75 14.20
CA PHE A 39 -23.22 -3.90 13.62
C PHE A 39 -23.26 -5.07 12.62
N PRO A 40 -24.37 -5.82 12.52
CA PRO A 40 -24.54 -6.85 11.50
C PRO A 40 -24.39 -6.27 10.07
N PRO A 41 -23.93 -7.04 9.07
CA PRO A 41 -23.71 -6.52 7.71
C PRO A 41 -24.94 -5.85 7.08
N GLY A 42 -26.15 -6.34 7.36
CA GLY A 42 -27.39 -5.78 6.82
C GLY A 42 -27.84 -4.45 7.47
N HIS A 43 -27.25 -4.06 8.60
CA HIS A 43 -27.61 -2.85 9.33
C HIS A 43 -27.17 -1.59 8.55
N ILE A 44 -27.94 -0.50 8.66
CA ILE A 44 -27.68 0.74 7.90
C ILE A 44 -26.27 1.30 8.16
N GLN A 45 -25.80 1.26 9.41
CA GLN A 45 -24.45 1.73 9.77
C GLN A 45 -23.37 0.89 9.08
N SER A 46 -23.61 -0.40 8.89
CA SER A 46 -22.64 -1.27 8.22
C SER A 46 -22.54 -0.97 6.73
N LYS A 47 -23.67 -0.66 6.09
CA LYS A 47 -23.72 -0.26 4.67
C LYS A 47 -23.07 1.09 4.44
N LEU A 48 -23.30 2.05 5.35
CA LEU A 48 -22.67 3.36 5.30
C LEU A 48 -21.15 3.28 5.48
N ALA A 49 -20.69 2.46 6.44
CA ALA A 49 -19.26 2.20 6.64
C ALA A 49 -18.61 1.57 5.41
N GLU A 50 -19.25 0.56 4.81
CA GLU A 50 -18.75 -0.09 3.59
C GLU A 50 -18.66 0.89 2.40
N ALA A 51 -19.71 1.68 2.18
CA ALA A 51 -19.71 2.69 1.11
C ALA A 51 -18.63 3.75 1.34
N TRP A 52 -18.37 4.15 2.59
CA TRP A 52 -17.29 5.06 2.94
C TRP A 52 -15.92 4.44 2.64
N CYS A 53 -15.68 3.17 3.01
CA CYS A 53 -14.42 2.47 2.70
C CYS A 53 -14.13 2.48 1.19
N GLN A 54 -15.14 2.16 0.38
CA GLN A 54 -15.03 2.16 -1.09
C GLN A 54 -14.72 3.56 -1.65
N GLU A 55 -15.36 4.60 -1.11
CA GLU A 55 -15.14 5.96 -1.57
C GLU A 55 -13.77 6.51 -1.16
N VAL A 56 -13.23 6.10 -0.01
CA VAL A 56 -11.85 6.42 0.38
C VAL A 56 -10.85 5.81 -0.60
N GLU A 57 -11.02 4.54 -0.95
CA GLU A 57 -10.15 3.88 -1.92
C GLU A 57 -10.23 4.52 -3.31
N ASN A 58 -11.45 4.81 -3.78
CA ASN A 58 -11.69 5.50 -5.04
C ASN A 58 -11.05 6.89 -5.08
N ARG A 59 -11.29 7.74 -4.08
CA ARG A 59 -10.78 9.12 -4.04
C ARG A 59 -9.27 9.21 -3.86
N THR A 60 -8.66 8.17 -3.31
CA THR A 60 -7.21 8.09 -3.12
C THR A 60 -6.51 7.37 -4.26
N ASN A 61 -7.22 7.00 -5.33
CA ASN A 61 -6.70 6.20 -6.45
C ASN A 61 -5.99 4.93 -5.95
N GLY A 62 -6.58 4.26 -4.95
CA GLY A 62 -6.02 3.05 -4.35
C GLY A 62 -4.82 3.28 -3.41
N GLN A 63 -4.41 4.52 -3.14
CA GLN A 63 -3.32 4.80 -2.18
C GLN A 63 -3.74 4.55 -0.73
N VAL A 64 -5.03 4.56 -0.41
CA VAL A 64 -5.57 4.13 0.89
C VAL A 64 -6.61 3.05 0.67
N VAL A 65 -6.36 1.86 1.20
CA VAL A 65 -7.27 0.72 1.12
C VAL A 65 -7.79 0.42 2.53
N VAL A 66 -9.11 0.31 2.68
CA VAL A 66 -9.74 0.02 3.97
C VAL A 66 -10.35 -1.38 3.95
N GLU A 67 -9.74 -2.31 4.67
CA GLU A 67 -10.27 -3.65 4.86
C GLU A 67 -11.38 -3.63 5.92
N TYR A 68 -12.60 -3.93 5.50
CA TYR A 68 -13.79 -3.73 6.32
C TYR A 68 -14.30 -5.03 6.96
N PHE A 69 -14.49 -4.99 8.28
CA PHE A 69 -14.86 -6.15 9.10
C PHE A 69 -16.16 -5.89 9.88
N PRO A 70 -17.34 -6.16 9.30
CA PRO A 70 -18.62 -6.01 9.99
C PRO A 70 -18.89 -7.16 10.97
N GLY A 71 -19.95 -7.03 11.77
CA GLY A 71 -20.53 -8.14 12.51
C GLY A 71 -19.68 -8.68 13.66
N GLN A 72 -18.87 -7.83 14.31
CA GLN A 72 -18.00 -8.25 15.43
C GLN A 72 -16.91 -9.26 15.04
N THR A 73 -16.45 -9.20 13.79
CA THR A 73 -15.40 -10.10 13.28
C THR A 73 -14.06 -9.90 13.99
N LEU A 74 -13.65 -8.64 14.24
CA LEU A 74 -12.40 -8.33 14.94
C LEU A 74 -12.59 -8.12 16.45
N THR A 75 -13.62 -7.36 16.85
CA THR A 75 -13.88 -7.03 18.26
C THR A 75 -15.35 -7.23 18.60
N LYS A 76 -15.66 -7.56 19.86
CA LYS A 76 -17.05 -7.61 20.34
C LYS A 76 -17.58 -6.20 20.58
N ALA A 77 -18.90 -6.02 20.56
CA ALA A 77 -19.53 -4.70 20.67
C ALA A 77 -19.05 -3.88 21.89
N ARG A 78 -18.84 -4.52 23.05
CA ARG A 78 -18.32 -3.84 24.26
C ARG A 78 -16.85 -3.47 24.20
N GLN A 79 -16.08 -4.09 23.32
CA GLN A 79 -14.63 -3.96 23.20
C GLN A 79 -14.21 -3.11 21.99
N VAL A 80 -15.17 -2.60 21.20
CA VAL A 80 -14.83 -1.91 19.93
C VAL A 80 -14.00 -0.65 20.17
N TYR A 81 -14.22 0.06 21.28
CA TYR A 81 -13.46 1.24 21.65
C TYR A 81 -12.03 0.87 22.09
N ASP A 82 -11.91 -0.08 23.01
CA ASP A 82 -10.61 -0.58 23.52
C ASP A 82 -9.77 -1.27 22.44
N GLY A 83 -10.42 -1.75 21.36
CA GLY A 83 -9.72 -2.31 20.20
C GLY A 83 -9.10 -1.27 19.27
N VAL A 84 -9.30 0.02 19.52
CA VAL A 84 -8.83 1.14 18.67
C VAL A 84 -7.92 2.10 19.43
N VAL A 85 -8.23 2.43 20.69
CA VAL A 85 -7.52 3.42 21.54
C VAL A 85 -6.74 2.72 22.64
#